data_AF-A0A9J6GEM5-F1
#
_entry.id   AF-A0A9J6GEM5-F1
#
_cell.length_a   1.000
_cell.length_b   1.000
_cell.length_c   1.000
_cell.angle_alpha   90.00
_cell.angle_beta   90.00
_cell.angle_gamma   90.00
#
_symmetry.space_group_name_H-M   'P 1'
#
loop_
_entity.id
_entity.type
_entity.pdbx_description
1 polymer ?
#
loop_
_entity_poly.entity_id
_entity_poly.type
_entity_poly.pdbx_seq_one_letter_code
_entity_poly.pdbx_strand_id
1 'polypeptide(L)'
;MDNEGTVVNAASVQTDRAEVAEQAAIALALVDRSRPFVYSDSKSAVRAFEKGSVGKVAFKLCRPVKSISTTYVGFLRSLGD
;
A
#
# COMPACT_ATOMS: atom_id res chain seq x y z
N MET A 1 11.64 -3.50 -2.01
CA MET A 1 13.04 -3.93 -1.86
C MET A 1 13.58 -3.46 -0.53
N ASP A 2 14.44 -4.24 0.12
CA ASP A 2 15.24 -3.75 1.25
C ASP A 2 16.35 -2.79 0.78
N ASN A 3 17.21 -2.38 1.72
CA ASN A 3 18.31 -1.45 1.44
C ASN A 3 19.41 -2.08 0.56
N GLU A 4 19.37 -3.39 0.35
CA GLU A 4 20.31 -4.15 -0.48
C GLU A 4 19.74 -4.43 -1.88
N GLY A 5 18.52 -3.97 -2.16
CA GLY A 5 17.83 -4.20 -3.43
C GLY A 5 17.13 -5.56 -3.51
N THR A 6 17.04 -6.31 -2.42
CA THR A 6 16.36 -7.61 -2.40
C THR A 6 14.85 -7.42 -2.34
N VAL A 7 14.12 -8.16 -3.19
CA VAL A 7 12.65 -8.15 -3.17
C VAL A 7 12.16 -8.89 -1.92
N VAL A 8 11.56 -8.15 -0.98
CA VAL A 8 11.06 -8.71 0.29
C VAL A 8 9.67 -9.33 0.12
N ASN A 9 8.78 -8.64 -0.60
CA ASN A 9 7.41 -9.07 -0.86
C ASN A 9 7.08 -8.82 -2.34
N ALA A 10 6.32 -9.75 -2.94
CA ALA A 10 5.79 -9.64 -4.29
C ALA A 10 4.37 -10.22 -4.36
N ALA A 11 3.51 -9.61 -5.17
CA ALA A 11 2.19 -10.14 -5.48
C ALA A 11 1.78 -9.76 -6.90
N SER A 12 0.97 -10.61 -7.53
CA SER A 12 0.33 -10.33 -8.81
C SER A 12 -1.18 -10.25 -8.61
N VAL A 13 -1.81 -9.24 -9.21
CA VAL A 13 -3.25 -9.02 -9.14
C VAL A 13 -3.79 -8.92 -10.56
N GLN A 14 -4.69 -9.83 -10.91
CA GLN A 14 -5.41 -9.77 -12.18
C GLN A 14 -6.59 -8.80 -12.05
N THR A 15 -6.47 -7.63 -12.66
CA THR A 15 -7.48 -6.56 -12.66
C THR A 15 -7.26 -5.62 -13.83
N ASP A 16 -8.33 -5.04 -14.36
CA ASP A 16 -8.33 -3.93 -15.32
C ASP A 16 -8.55 -2.57 -14.64
N ARG A 17 -8.93 -2.57 -13.37
CA ARG A 17 -9.17 -1.38 -12.54
C ARG A 17 -7.87 -0.93 -11.87
N ALA A 18 -7.40 0.26 -12.22
CA ALA A 18 -6.20 0.88 -11.63
C ALA A 18 -6.30 1.00 -10.10
N GLU A 19 -7.45 1.45 -9.59
CA GLU A 19 -7.69 1.60 -8.15
C GLU A 19 -7.50 0.31 -7.34
N VAL A 20 -7.79 -0.86 -7.94
CA VAL A 20 -7.58 -2.16 -7.30
C VAL A 20 -6.09 -2.50 -7.24
N ALA A 21 -5.36 -2.23 -8.32
CA ALA A 21 -3.92 -2.46 -8.39
C ALA A 21 -3.16 -1.55 -7.41
N GLU A 22 -3.50 -0.27 -7.35
CA GLU A 22 -2.88 0.70 -6.45
C GLU A 22 -3.13 0.35 -4.98
N GLN A 23 -4.37 0.01 -4.62
CA GLN A 23 -4.67 -0.42 -3.25
C GLN A 23 -3.94 -1.72 -2.89
N ALA A 24 -3.79 -2.65 -3.84
CA ALA A 24 -3.04 -3.89 -3.61
C ALA A 24 -1.54 -3.62 -3.43
N ALA A 25 -0.97 -2.65 -4.15
CA ALA A 25 0.43 -2.25 -3.98
C ALA A 25 0.70 -1.67 -2.58
N ILE A 26 -0.17 -0.76 -2.10
CA ILE A 26 -0.10 -0.24 -0.73
C ILE A 26 -0.26 -1.39 0.27
N ALA A 27 -1.24 -2.28 0.07
CA ALA A 27 -1.47 -3.41 0.96
C ALA A 27 -0.25 -4.32 1.09
N LEU A 28 0.39 -4.66 -0.04
CA LEU A 28 1.59 -5.49 -0.09
C LEU A 28 2.78 -4.84 0.64
N ALA A 29 2.92 -3.52 0.51
CA ALA A 29 3.95 -2.77 1.21
C ALA A 29 3.73 -2.81 2.75
N LEU A 30 2.48 -2.74 3.20
CA LEU A 30 2.10 -2.78 4.62
C LEU A 30 2.24 -4.17 5.27
N VAL A 31 2.45 -5.24 4.49
CA VAL A 31 2.73 -6.58 5.03
C VAL A 31 4.05 -6.59 5.82
N ASP A 32 5.03 -5.81 5.38
CA ASP A 32 6.32 -5.66 6.07
C ASP A 32 6.23 -4.60 7.18
N ARG A 33 6.06 -5.08 8.42
CA ARG A 33 5.93 -4.22 9.61
C ARG A 33 7.21 -3.44 9.94
N SER A 34 8.35 -3.78 9.34
CA SER A 34 9.60 -3.02 9.55
C SER A 34 9.63 -1.71 8.77
N ARG A 35 8.65 -1.47 7.88
CA ARG A 35 8.54 -0.27 7.05
C ARG A 35 7.47 0.66 7.62
N PRO A 36 7.85 1.72 8.36
CA PRO A 36 6.89 2.62 8.98
C PRO A 36 6.17 3.54 7.98
N PHE A 37 6.70 3.68 6.76
CA PHE A 37 6.18 4.60 5.75
C PHE A 37 6.00 3.92 4.39
N VAL A 38 4.88 4.20 3.73
CA VAL A 38 4.57 3.77 2.36
C VAL A 38 4.26 5.02 1.56
N TYR A 39 5.03 5.26 0.49
CA TYR A 39 4.79 6.36 -0.44
C TYR A 39 3.96 5.87 -1.62
N SER A 40 2.92 6.62 -1.97
CA SER A 40 2.08 6.35 -3.15
C SER A 40 1.66 7.67 -3.79
N ASP A 41 1.67 7.71 -5.11
CA ASP A 41 1.15 8.80 -5.94
C ASP A 41 -0.38 8.74 -6.11
N SER A 42 -0.99 7.59 -5.80
CA SER A 42 -2.44 7.41 -5.84
C SER A 42 -3.14 8.01 -4.61
N LYS A 43 -3.66 9.22 -4.80
CA LYS A 43 -4.48 9.93 -3.80
C LYS A 43 -5.74 9.15 -3.41
N SER A 44 -6.36 8.46 -4.37
CA SER A 44 -7.57 7.67 -4.17
C SER A 44 -7.28 6.44 -3.32
N ALA A 45 -6.18 5.74 -3.57
CA ALA A 45 -5.78 4.59 -2.78
C ALA A 45 -5.41 5.00 -1.34
N VAL A 46 -4.61 6.06 -1.16
CA VAL A 46 -4.27 6.59 0.18
C VAL A 46 -5.54 6.91 0.98
N ARG A 47 -6.49 7.65 0.40
CA ARG A 47 -7.76 7.98 1.06
C ARG A 47 -8.60 6.76 1.41
N ALA A 48 -8.58 5.71 0.58
CA ALA A 48 -9.30 4.47 0.88
C ALA A 48 -8.73 3.77 2.11
N PHE A 49 -7.41 3.79 2.29
CA PHE A 49 -6.75 3.28 3.49
C PHE A 49 -6.99 4.14 4.73
N GLU A 50 -6.88 5.47 4.62
CA GLU A 50 -7.17 6.40 5.72
C GLU A 50 -8.60 6.23 6.27
N LYS A 51 -9.56 5.94 5.38
CA LYS A 51 -10.97 5.72 5.75
C LYS A 51 -11.30 4.29 6.17
N GLY A 52 -10.36 3.35 6.04
CA GLY A 52 -10.62 1.92 6.23
C GLY A 52 -11.56 1.29 5.19
N SER A 53 -11.76 1.94 4.04
CA SER A 53 -12.70 1.53 2.98
C SER A 53 -11.97 0.90 1.78
N VAL A 54 -11.08 -0.07 2.05
CA VAL A 54 -10.26 -0.73 1.02
C VAL A 54 -11.00 -1.88 0.33
N GLY A 55 -10.62 -2.15 -0.92
CA GLY A 55 -11.16 -3.25 -1.71
C GLY A 55 -10.78 -4.63 -1.15
N LYS A 56 -11.53 -5.65 -1.58
CA LYS A 56 -11.39 -7.04 -1.10
C LYS A 56 -9.99 -7.61 -1.28
N VAL A 57 -9.30 -7.27 -2.38
CA VAL A 57 -7.92 -7.74 -2.65
C VAL A 57 -6.94 -7.14 -1.64
N ALA A 58 -6.96 -5.81 -1.49
CA ALA A 58 -6.12 -5.10 -0.52
C ALA A 58 -6.38 -5.59 0.91
N PHE A 59 -7.65 -5.78 1.31
CA PHE A 59 -8.00 -6.32 2.62
C PHE A 59 -7.41 -7.72 2.88
N LYS A 60 -7.42 -8.60 1.87
CA LYS A 60 -6.83 -9.94 1.99
C LYS A 60 -5.30 -9.88 2.11
N LEU A 61 -4.66 -8.96 1.41
CA LEU A 61 -3.21 -8.75 1.47
C LEU A 61 -2.79 -8.14 2.82
N CYS A 62 -3.57 -7.21 3.38
CA CYS A 62 -3.31 -6.61 4.69
C CYS A 62 -3.56 -7.54 5.88
N ARG A 63 -4.05 -8.76 5.69
CA ARG A 63 -4.25 -9.72 6.79
C ARG A 63 -2.94 -10.43 7.14
N PRO A 64 -2.42 -10.18 8.35
CA PRO A 64 -1.95 -11.23 9.24
C PRO A 64 -2.83 -11.28 10.50
N VAL A 65 -2.88 -12.45 11.14
CA VAL A 65 -3.47 -12.65 12.48
C VAL A 65 -3.10 -11.47 13.40
N LYS A 66 -4.13 -10.81 13.97
CA LYS A 66 -4.12 -9.70 14.96
C LYS A 66 -3.66 -8.29 14.48
N SER A 67 -4.63 -7.38 14.60
CA SER A 67 -4.68 -5.90 14.45
C SER A 67 -3.39 -5.08 14.59
N ILE A 68 -3.19 -4.07 13.74
CA ILE A 68 -2.25 -2.94 13.97
C ILE A 68 -2.85 -1.60 13.50
N SER A 69 -2.59 -0.56 14.29
CA SER A 69 -2.71 0.87 13.97
C SER A 69 -1.43 1.36 13.25
N THR A 70 -1.54 1.74 11.98
CA THR A 70 -0.44 2.32 11.19
C THR A 70 -0.80 3.74 10.80
N THR A 71 0.11 4.69 11.05
CA THR A 71 -0.05 6.12 10.71
C THR A 71 0.45 6.37 9.30
N TYR A 72 -0.40 6.91 8.43
CA TYR A 72 -0.04 7.31 7.07
C TYR A 72 0.62 8.70 7.08
N VAL A 73 1.82 8.83 6.50
CA VAL A 73 2.51 10.12 6.33
C VAL A 73 2.96 10.27 4.89
N GLY A 74 2.43 11.27 4.18
CA GLY A 74 3.14 11.94 3.09
C GLY A 74 2.56 11.81 1.69
N PHE A 75 2.24 12.97 1.12
CA PHE A 75 1.77 13.21 -0.24
C PHE A 75 2.96 13.77 -1.04
N LEU A 76 3.42 13.08 -2.09
CA LEU A 76 4.35 13.67 -3.05
C LEU A 76 3.57 14.65 -3.93
N ARG A 77 3.59 15.94 -3.58
CA ARG A 77 3.31 16.99 -4.58
C ARG A 77 4.50 17.00 -5.53
N SER A 78 4.19 16.88 -6.83
CA SER A 78 5.06 17.22 -7.95
C SER A 78 6.00 18.38 -7.58
N LEU A 79 7.29 18.10 -7.49
CA LEU A 79 8.30 19.12 -7.72
C LEU A 79 8.25 19.36 -9.22
N GLY A 80 7.61 20.46 -9.61
CA GLY A 80 7.59 20.90 -10.99
C GLY A 80 8.98 21.33 -11.43
N ASP A 81 9.27 21.06 -12.70
CA ASP A 81 9.79 22.02 -13.67
C ASP A 81 8.98 21.84 -14.97
#